data_AF-A0A7S4C5P8-F1
#
_entry.id   AF-A0A7S4C5P8-F1
#
_cell.length_a   1.000
_cell.length_b   1.000
_cell.length_c   1.000
_cell.angle_alpha   90.00
_cell.angle_beta   90.00
_cell.angle_gamma   90.00
#
_symmetry.space_group_name_H-M   'P 1'
#
loop_
_entity.id
_entity.type
_entity.pdbx_description
1 polymer ?
#
loop_
_entity_poly.entity_id
_entity_poly.type
_entity_poly.pdbx_seq_one_letter_code
_entity_poly.pdbx_strand_id
1 'polypeptide(L)'
;AREVASMAAVAPGRCAGCSVARAAAVAALLALPPLCNIFVPSSETLRACLLLIYQIWVWPVAICSKSPATLGAAGFALLAGAAVQKVKWDISSGFFGHIVAGMALIAGGRSAILGRGEPVTARWFVAALGCVMFAFATGSQYYHTILGQNPPKLMHLVHTAIYAIAFTLALIIGMPDFLRSTPRLQAYTASMLEARQLMDPACLLALGVLLYTHRHDPSEIGTQMHLLLGVLLVLLSLVQLLHAVVHNAFDAAAAVSKLTRRLTGFCWCLTGLWLVHMAFFLYVSGDEARGKGRGIHHLIWRDKEGVVKEPLPTEGAGFYLACEIIVGAVLVLAIGDADADGAQRARNMPDGGYRASMLAHADDESEALNGKPVHLQGGDEA
;
A
#
# COMPACT_ATOMS: atom_id res chain seq x y z
N ALA A 1 -4.54 14.20 51.65
CA ALA A 1 -3.79 14.85 50.54
C ALA A 1 -2.77 13.93 49.86
N ARG A 2 -2.04 13.04 50.58
CA ARG A 2 -1.17 12.03 49.94
C ARG A 2 -1.87 10.75 49.47
N GLU A 3 -3.08 10.43 49.97
CA GLU A 3 -3.87 9.27 49.49
C GLU A 3 -4.76 9.55 48.28
N VAL A 4 -4.99 10.82 47.92
CA VAL A 4 -5.73 11.18 46.70
C VAL A 4 -4.81 11.23 45.47
N ALA A 5 -3.49 11.25 45.69
CA ALA A 5 -2.49 11.26 44.62
C ALA A 5 -2.10 9.85 44.12
N SER A 6 -2.39 8.78 44.87
CA SER A 6 -2.07 7.40 44.43
C SER A 6 -3.13 6.79 43.52
N MET A 7 -4.35 7.33 43.48
CA MET A 7 -5.40 6.88 42.55
C MET A 7 -5.33 7.54 41.16
N ALA A 8 -4.49 8.56 40.98
CA ALA A 8 -4.28 9.23 39.70
C ALA A 8 -3.18 8.57 38.82
N ALA A 9 -2.55 7.50 39.30
CA ALA A 9 -1.50 6.76 38.60
C ALA A 9 -2.00 5.41 38.04
N VAL A 10 -3.29 5.30 37.73
CA VAL A 10 -3.78 4.21 36.88
C VAL A 10 -3.27 4.49 35.48
N ALA A 11 -2.21 3.77 35.10
CA ALA A 11 -1.71 3.71 33.74
C ALA A 11 -2.88 3.57 32.76
N PRO A 12 -2.87 4.25 31.60
CA PRO A 12 -3.89 4.03 30.59
C PRO A 12 -3.71 2.63 30.02
N GLY A 13 -4.25 1.64 30.73
CA GLY A 13 -4.48 0.29 30.24
C GLY A 13 -5.26 0.46 28.95
N ARG A 14 -4.66 0.03 27.85
CA ARG A 14 -5.29 0.04 26.54
C ARG A 14 -6.47 -0.93 26.61
N CYS A 15 -7.65 -0.44 26.99
CA CYS A 15 -8.89 -1.20 26.89
C CYS A 15 -9.01 -1.69 25.44
N ALA A 16 -9.06 -3.01 25.25
CA ALA A 16 -9.35 -3.63 23.96
C ALA A 16 -10.66 -3.09 23.35
N GLY A 17 -11.62 -2.68 24.18
CA GLY A 17 -12.84 -1.99 23.74
C GLY A 17 -12.60 -0.65 23.03
N CYS A 18 -11.53 0.09 23.39
CA CYS A 18 -11.20 1.37 22.76
C CYS A 18 -10.55 1.20 21.38
N SER A 19 -9.83 0.09 21.13
CA SER A 19 -9.25 -0.19 19.81
C SER A 19 -10.29 -0.71 18.83
N VAL A 20 -11.24 -1.53 19.28
CA VAL A 20 -12.38 -2.02 18.48
C VAL A 20 -13.34 -0.87 18.15
N ALA A 21 -13.68 -0.02 19.13
CA ALA A 21 -14.52 1.16 18.89
C ALA A 21 -13.85 2.16 17.94
N ARG A 22 -12.54 2.37 18.02
CA ARG A 22 -11.79 3.20 17.04
C ARG A 22 -11.75 2.55 15.67
N ALA A 23 -11.54 1.23 15.57
CA ALA A 23 -11.55 0.52 14.30
C ALA A 23 -12.94 0.56 13.66
N ALA A 24 -14.01 0.42 14.44
CA ALA A 24 -15.40 0.51 13.99
C ALA A 24 -15.79 1.95 13.61
N ALA A 25 -15.37 2.96 14.37
CA ALA A 25 -15.59 4.37 14.03
C ALA A 25 -14.83 4.79 12.78
N VAL A 26 -13.57 4.34 12.63
CA VAL A 26 -12.82 4.50 11.37
C VAL A 26 -13.58 3.78 10.26
N ALA A 27 -13.91 2.49 10.39
CA ALA A 27 -14.66 1.74 9.37
C ALA A 27 -15.99 2.41 8.98
N ALA A 28 -16.74 2.97 9.93
CA ALA A 28 -17.97 3.71 9.68
C ALA A 28 -17.72 5.03 8.93
N LEU A 29 -16.68 5.79 9.31
CA LEU A 29 -16.19 6.96 8.56
C LEU A 29 -15.67 6.58 7.16
N LEU A 30 -15.07 5.39 7.02
CA LEU A 30 -14.62 4.83 5.74
C LEU A 30 -15.79 4.31 4.88
N ALA A 31 -16.94 4.01 5.46
CA ALA A 31 -18.13 3.53 4.74
C ALA A 31 -19.11 4.67 4.40
N LEU A 32 -19.05 5.78 5.12
CA LEU A 32 -19.93 6.95 4.96
C LEU A 32 -19.88 7.55 3.54
N PRO A 33 -18.72 7.81 2.93
CA PRO A 33 -18.65 8.42 1.59
C PRO A 33 -19.22 7.56 0.45
N PRO A 34 -18.99 6.23 0.37
CA PRO A 34 -19.70 5.40 -0.61
C PRO A 34 -21.21 5.35 -0.32
N LEU A 35 -21.65 5.38 0.95
CA LEU A 35 -23.08 5.40 1.32
C LEU A 35 -23.76 6.74 0.98
N CYS A 36 -23.16 7.89 1.29
CA CYS A 36 -23.69 9.20 0.93
C CYS A 36 -23.78 9.40 -0.59
N ASN A 37 -22.87 8.78 -1.35
CA ASN A 37 -22.84 8.78 -2.80
C ASN A 37 -23.87 7.83 -3.46
N ILE A 38 -24.46 6.91 -2.68
CA ILE A 38 -25.59 6.10 -3.15
C ILE A 38 -26.87 6.94 -3.26
N PHE A 39 -27.01 8.06 -2.54
CA PHE A 39 -28.28 8.78 -2.43
C PHE A 39 -28.33 10.19 -3.03
N VAL A 40 -27.21 10.76 -3.50
CA VAL A 40 -27.18 12.12 -4.07
C VAL A 40 -26.93 12.10 -5.59
N PRO A 41 -27.83 12.67 -6.43
CA PRO A 41 -27.53 12.94 -7.83
C PRO A 41 -26.45 14.03 -7.89
N SER A 42 -25.21 13.62 -8.17
CA SER A 42 -24.05 14.52 -8.23
C SER A 42 -23.57 14.67 -9.68
N SER A 43 -23.08 15.88 -10.02
CA SER A 43 -22.35 16.16 -11.26
C SER A 43 -21.06 15.33 -11.32
N GLU A 44 -20.53 15.06 -12.53
CA GLU A 44 -19.25 14.34 -12.72
C GLU A 44 -18.11 14.95 -11.89
N THR A 45 -18.04 16.28 -11.84
CA THR A 45 -17.07 17.03 -11.04
C THR A 45 -17.22 16.74 -9.54
N LEU A 46 -18.45 16.76 -9.02
CA LEU A 46 -18.68 16.48 -7.60
C LEU A 46 -18.36 15.01 -7.26
N ARG A 47 -18.64 14.06 -8.16
CA ARG A 47 -18.25 12.64 -8.00
C ARG A 47 -16.74 12.48 -7.94
N ALA A 48 -16.03 13.11 -8.87
CA ALA A 48 -14.58 13.09 -8.93
C ALA A 48 -13.97 13.70 -7.65
N CYS A 49 -14.47 14.85 -7.19
CA CYS A 49 -14.01 15.47 -5.93
C CYS A 49 -14.29 14.59 -4.72
N LEU A 50 -15.48 13.99 -4.60
CA LEU A 50 -15.81 13.11 -3.47
C LEU A 50 -14.97 11.83 -3.47
N LEU A 51 -14.69 11.26 -4.64
CA LEU A 51 -13.77 10.13 -4.80
C LEU A 51 -12.34 10.52 -4.42
N LEU A 52 -11.85 11.66 -4.91
CA LEU A 52 -10.52 12.16 -4.58
C LEU A 52 -10.38 12.40 -3.07
N ILE A 53 -11.35 13.07 -2.45
CA ILE A 53 -11.39 13.32 -1.00
C ILE A 53 -11.43 11.98 -0.25
N TYR A 54 -12.32 11.05 -0.60
CA TYR A 54 -12.37 9.74 0.02
C TYR A 54 -10.99 9.09 0.02
N GLN A 55 -10.32 9.09 -1.13
CA GLN A 55 -9.11 8.33 -1.31
C GLN A 55 -7.88 9.04 -0.70
N ILE A 56 -7.86 10.38 -0.70
CA ILE A 56 -6.86 11.21 -0.01
C ILE A 56 -6.97 11.08 1.51
N TRP A 57 -8.16 10.89 2.09
CA TRP A 57 -8.33 10.89 3.55
C TRP A 57 -8.35 9.47 4.15
N VAL A 58 -8.99 8.52 3.48
CA VAL A 58 -9.13 7.14 3.98
C VAL A 58 -7.81 6.40 3.96
N TRP A 59 -7.02 6.60 2.92
CA TRP A 59 -5.83 5.78 2.73
C TRP A 59 -4.61 6.18 3.52
N PRO A 60 -4.27 7.47 3.71
CA PRO A 60 -3.23 7.83 4.65
C PRO A 60 -3.55 7.35 6.06
N VAL A 61 -4.84 7.36 6.46
CA VAL A 61 -5.28 6.79 7.74
C VAL A 61 -5.09 5.27 7.77
N ALA A 62 -5.40 4.56 6.68
CA ALA A 62 -5.17 3.12 6.57
C ALA A 62 -3.67 2.76 6.56
N ILE A 63 -2.86 3.44 5.76
CA ILE A 63 -1.40 3.22 5.62
C ILE A 63 -0.65 3.59 6.90
N CYS A 64 -1.07 4.66 7.58
CA CYS A 64 -0.47 5.06 8.85
C CYS A 64 -1.02 4.26 10.04
N SER A 65 -2.07 3.44 9.86
CA SER A 65 -2.59 2.62 10.93
C SER A 65 -1.73 1.38 11.17
N LYS A 66 -1.34 1.18 12.44
CA LYS A 66 -0.63 -0.02 12.88
C LYS A 66 -1.59 -1.19 13.20
N SER A 67 -2.90 -0.95 13.18
CA SER A 67 -3.90 -1.92 13.64
C SER A 67 -4.32 -2.89 12.52
N PRO A 68 -4.16 -4.22 12.70
CA PRO A 68 -4.69 -5.22 11.77
C PRO A 68 -6.19 -5.05 11.49
N ALA A 69 -6.97 -4.71 12.52
CA ALA A 69 -8.41 -4.53 12.40
C ALA A 69 -8.75 -3.30 11.54
N THR A 70 -7.98 -2.22 11.66
CA THR A 70 -8.17 -1.02 10.83
C THR A 70 -7.75 -1.27 9.38
N LEU A 71 -6.66 -2.01 9.15
CA LEU A 71 -6.24 -2.42 7.80
C LEU A 71 -7.26 -3.35 7.15
N GLY A 72 -7.79 -4.33 7.89
CA GLY A 72 -8.84 -5.23 7.42
C GLY A 72 -10.14 -4.49 7.12
N ALA A 73 -10.56 -3.57 7.98
CA ALA A 73 -11.73 -2.74 7.75
C ALA A 73 -11.55 -1.79 6.56
N ALA A 74 -10.38 -1.20 6.37
CA ALA A 74 -10.06 -0.37 5.22
C ALA A 74 -10.06 -1.19 3.91
N GLY A 75 -9.48 -2.40 3.93
CA GLY A 75 -9.51 -3.32 2.79
C GLY A 75 -10.93 -3.77 2.44
N PHE A 76 -11.77 -4.08 3.44
CA PHE A 76 -13.18 -4.43 3.20
C PHE A 76 -14.00 -3.25 2.70
N ALA A 77 -13.84 -2.06 3.30
CA ALA A 77 -14.48 -0.84 2.83
C ALA A 77 -14.08 -0.51 1.39
N LEU A 78 -12.84 -0.81 1.00
CA LEU A 78 -12.39 -0.67 -0.38
C LEU A 78 -13.06 -1.66 -1.33
N LEU A 79 -13.10 -2.95 -1.00
CA LEU A 79 -13.75 -3.94 -1.86
C LEU A 79 -15.25 -3.66 -2.01
N ALA A 80 -15.92 -3.28 -0.91
CA ALA A 80 -17.32 -2.88 -0.93
C ALA A 80 -17.53 -1.59 -1.73
N GLY A 81 -16.69 -0.57 -1.50
CA GLY A 81 -16.70 0.68 -2.26
C GLY A 81 -16.45 0.44 -3.75
N ALA A 82 -15.51 -0.45 -4.09
CA ALA A 82 -15.19 -0.81 -5.46
C ALA A 82 -16.34 -1.52 -6.16
N ALA A 83 -17.00 -2.45 -5.48
CA ALA A 83 -18.18 -3.13 -6.00
C ALA A 83 -19.33 -2.13 -6.25
N VAL A 84 -19.61 -1.24 -5.31
CA VAL A 84 -20.65 -0.20 -5.46
C VAL A 84 -20.30 0.77 -6.59
N GLN A 85 -19.05 1.22 -6.67
CA GLN A 85 -18.57 2.14 -7.70
C GLN A 85 -18.59 1.50 -9.09
N LYS A 86 -18.23 0.22 -9.22
CA LYS A 86 -18.33 -0.50 -10.50
C LYS A 86 -19.78 -0.66 -10.93
N VAL A 87 -20.65 -1.11 -10.03
CA VAL A 87 -22.06 -1.39 -10.34
C VAL A 87 -22.85 -0.11 -10.61
N LYS A 88 -22.59 0.97 -9.85
CA LYS A 88 -23.40 2.20 -9.91
C LYS A 88 -22.84 3.26 -10.86
N TRP A 89 -21.53 3.35 -10.99
CA TRP A 89 -20.86 4.45 -11.70
C TRP A 89 -20.02 4.00 -12.89
N ASP A 90 -20.06 2.69 -13.20
CA ASP A 90 -19.29 2.06 -14.27
C ASP A 90 -17.79 2.44 -14.24
N ILE A 91 -17.21 2.60 -13.04
CA ILE A 91 -15.78 2.88 -12.91
C ILE A 91 -14.99 1.75 -13.59
N SER A 92 -13.96 2.09 -14.37
CA SER A 92 -13.15 1.07 -15.06
C SER A 92 -12.45 0.17 -14.04
N SER A 93 -12.33 -1.13 -14.32
CA SER A 93 -11.58 -2.06 -13.46
C SER A 93 -10.11 -1.65 -13.32
N GLY A 94 -9.57 -0.94 -14.32
CA GLY A 94 -8.25 -0.31 -14.28
C GLY A 94 -8.09 0.67 -13.11
N PHE A 95 -9.15 1.38 -12.70
CA PHE A 95 -9.09 2.30 -11.56
C PHE A 95 -8.61 1.61 -10.29
N PHE A 96 -9.25 0.50 -9.92
CA PHE A 96 -8.96 -0.21 -8.67
C PHE A 96 -7.59 -0.87 -8.69
N GLY A 97 -7.18 -1.43 -9.84
CA GLY A 97 -5.85 -2.00 -10.01
C GLY A 97 -4.75 -0.99 -9.72
N HIS A 98 -4.86 0.21 -10.30
CA HIS A 98 -3.88 1.28 -10.10
C HIS A 98 -3.93 1.87 -8.69
N ILE A 99 -5.11 2.11 -8.10
CA ILE A 99 -5.22 2.59 -6.72
C ILE A 99 -4.56 1.61 -5.74
N VAL A 100 -4.95 0.34 -5.78
CA VAL A 100 -4.46 -0.65 -4.80
C VAL A 100 -2.94 -0.81 -4.92
N ALA A 101 -2.43 -0.93 -6.15
CA ALA A 101 -0.99 -0.98 -6.39
C ALA A 101 -0.30 0.30 -5.89
N GLY A 102 -0.85 1.48 -6.19
CA GLY A 102 -0.29 2.76 -5.78
C GLY A 102 -0.18 2.92 -4.27
N MET A 103 -1.24 2.55 -3.54
CA MET A 103 -1.23 2.59 -2.08
C MET A 103 -0.24 1.60 -1.47
N ALA A 104 -0.13 0.40 -2.04
CA ALA A 104 0.86 -0.58 -1.60
C ALA A 104 2.29 -0.06 -1.80
N LEU A 105 2.55 0.64 -2.91
CA LEU A 105 3.86 1.26 -3.14
C LEU A 105 4.14 2.39 -2.15
N ILE A 106 3.17 3.25 -1.83
CA ILE A 106 3.32 4.31 -0.81
C ILE A 106 3.61 3.71 0.57
N ALA A 107 2.88 2.65 0.95
CA ALA A 107 3.14 1.94 2.21
C ALA A 107 4.54 1.31 2.23
N GLY A 108 4.99 0.74 1.10
CA GLY A 108 6.34 0.23 0.92
C GLY A 108 7.40 1.33 1.07
N GLY A 109 7.15 2.52 0.52
CA GLY A 109 8.03 3.67 0.65
C GLY A 109 8.21 4.12 2.09
N ARG A 110 7.12 4.17 2.87
CA ARG A 110 7.18 4.42 4.32
C ARG A 110 8.04 3.37 5.03
N SER A 111 7.86 2.09 4.72
CA SER A 111 8.66 1.01 5.30
C SER A 111 10.14 1.11 4.93
N ALA A 112 10.47 1.53 3.71
CA ALA A 112 11.86 1.75 3.28
C ALA A 112 12.53 2.91 4.04
N ILE A 113 11.81 4.02 4.28
CA ILE A 113 12.33 5.19 5.01
C ILE A 113 12.63 4.84 6.47
N LEU A 114 11.68 4.18 7.14
CA LEU A 114 11.76 3.82 8.57
C LEU A 114 12.55 2.53 8.83
N GLY A 115 12.92 1.82 7.77
CA GLY A 115 13.62 0.55 7.85
C GLY A 115 15.11 0.69 8.16
N ARG A 116 15.78 -0.47 8.25
CA ARG A 116 17.23 -0.57 8.47
C ARG A 116 18.03 -0.86 7.20
N GLY A 117 17.38 -0.89 6.05
CA GLY A 117 17.98 -1.27 4.76
C GLY A 117 17.55 -2.63 4.24
N GLU A 118 16.75 -3.36 5.01
CA GLU A 118 16.18 -4.64 4.58
C GLU A 118 15.16 -4.44 3.44
N PRO A 119 14.97 -5.46 2.58
CA PRO A 119 13.88 -5.48 1.61
C PRO A 119 12.52 -5.18 2.24
N VAL A 120 11.67 -4.43 1.53
CA VAL A 120 10.34 -4.03 2.03
C VAL A 120 9.47 -5.26 2.28
N THR A 121 9.02 -5.49 3.51
CA THR A 121 8.12 -6.61 3.84
C THR A 121 6.68 -6.14 4.04
N ALA A 122 5.72 -6.98 3.67
CA ALA A 122 4.32 -6.82 4.08
C ALA A 122 3.90 -7.96 5.01
N ARG A 123 2.81 -7.76 5.74
CA ARG A 123 2.19 -8.83 6.52
C ARG A 123 1.68 -9.91 5.57
N TRP A 124 1.85 -11.18 5.91
CA TRP A 124 1.60 -12.29 4.99
C TRP A 124 0.17 -12.32 4.46
N PHE A 125 -0.84 -11.93 5.25
CA PHE A 125 -2.23 -11.91 4.80
C PHE A 125 -2.52 -10.76 3.81
N VAL A 126 -1.81 -9.63 3.91
CA VAL A 126 -1.91 -8.52 2.94
C VAL A 126 -1.32 -8.97 1.61
N ALA A 127 -0.16 -9.61 1.67
CA ALA A 127 0.48 -10.22 0.50
C ALA A 127 -0.39 -11.32 -0.12
N ALA A 128 -1.00 -12.20 0.69
CA ALA A 128 -1.90 -13.25 0.23
C ALA A 128 -3.11 -12.68 -0.51
N LEU A 129 -3.70 -11.59 -0.01
CA LEU A 129 -4.77 -10.88 -0.72
C LEU A 129 -4.29 -10.39 -2.10
N GLY A 130 -3.10 -9.78 -2.16
CA GLY A 130 -2.47 -9.37 -3.42
C GLY A 130 -2.25 -10.55 -4.37
N CYS A 131 -1.76 -11.68 -3.87
CA CYS A 131 -1.60 -12.91 -4.65
C CYS A 131 -2.93 -13.40 -5.23
N VAL A 132 -4.00 -13.42 -4.43
CA VAL A 132 -5.34 -13.82 -4.91
C VAL A 132 -5.82 -12.87 -6.01
N MET A 133 -5.66 -11.56 -5.82
CA MET A 133 -6.05 -10.55 -6.81
C MET A 133 -5.30 -10.74 -8.14
N PHE A 134 -3.98 -10.89 -8.10
CA PHE A 134 -3.18 -11.05 -9.32
C PHE A 134 -3.34 -12.43 -9.96
N ALA A 135 -3.58 -13.48 -9.18
CA ALA A 135 -3.91 -14.81 -9.71
C ALA A 135 -5.25 -14.77 -10.45
N PHE A 136 -6.26 -14.11 -9.90
CA PHE A 136 -7.56 -13.91 -10.56
C PHE A 136 -7.40 -13.08 -11.85
N ALA A 137 -6.66 -11.97 -11.81
CA ALA A 137 -6.40 -11.14 -12.99
C ALA A 137 -5.65 -11.93 -14.09
N THR A 138 -4.62 -12.69 -13.72
CA THR A 138 -3.88 -13.56 -14.63
C THR A 138 -4.79 -14.63 -15.24
N GLY A 139 -5.58 -15.31 -14.42
CA GLY A 139 -6.49 -16.37 -14.86
C GLY A 139 -7.61 -15.87 -15.76
N SER A 140 -8.21 -14.72 -15.43
CA SER A 140 -9.24 -14.07 -16.25
C SER A 140 -8.66 -13.67 -17.61
N GLN A 141 -7.49 -13.02 -17.63
CA GLN A 141 -6.85 -12.62 -18.87
C GLN A 141 -6.46 -13.84 -19.72
N TYR A 142 -5.89 -14.88 -19.10
CA TYR A 142 -5.54 -16.13 -19.75
C TYR A 142 -6.77 -16.82 -20.35
N TYR A 143 -7.88 -16.93 -19.59
CA TYR A 143 -9.15 -17.50 -20.04
C TYR A 143 -9.68 -16.76 -21.27
N HIS A 144 -9.73 -15.42 -21.23
CA HIS A 144 -10.16 -14.61 -22.38
C HIS A 144 -9.25 -14.74 -23.60
N THR A 145 -7.95 -14.99 -23.40
CA THR A 145 -6.96 -15.09 -24.48
C THR A 145 -6.96 -16.45 -25.17
N ILE A 146 -7.17 -17.53 -24.41
CA ILE A 146 -6.95 -18.90 -24.89
C ILE A 146 -8.25 -19.68 -25.07
N LEU A 147 -9.25 -19.43 -24.21
CA LEU A 147 -10.54 -20.13 -24.27
C LEU A 147 -11.62 -19.29 -24.98
N GLY A 148 -11.45 -17.97 -25.04
CA GLY A 148 -12.38 -17.02 -25.66
C GLY A 148 -12.16 -16.74 -27.15
N GLN A 149 -12.17 -17.77 -28.02
CA GLN A 149 -12.37 -17.77 -29.49
C GLN A 149 -11.74 -16.67 -30.40
N ASN A 150 -10.90 -15.76 -29.90
CA ASN A 150 -10.19 -14.75 -30.68
C ASN A 150 -8.71 -15.12 -30.76
N PRO A 151 -8.02 -14.84 -31.88
CA PRO A 151 -6.57 -15.06 -31.95
C PRO A 151 -5.88 -14.31 -30.82
N PRO A 152 -4.89 -14.93 -30.13
CA PRO A 152 -4.20 -14.31 -29.02
C PRO A 152 -3.55 -13.02 -29.49
N LYS A 153 -4.06 -11.87 -29.03
CA LYS A 153 -3.41 -10.59 -29.28
C LYS A 153 -2.21 -10.49 -28.34
N LEU A 154 -1.05 -10.08 -28.85
CA LEU A 154 0.17 -9.82 -28.08
C LEU A 154 -0.12 -8.98 -26.80
N MET A 155 -1.06 -8.04 -26.93
CA MET A 155 -1.55 -7.23 -25.82
C MET A 155 -2.01 -8.06 -24.61
N HIS A 156 -2.74 -9.16 -24.82
CA HIS A 156 -3.22 -9.98 -23.72
C HIS A 156 -2.10 -10.77 -23.06
N LEU A 157 -1.14 -11.28 -23.84
CA LEU A 157 0.04 -11.96 -23.32
C LEU A 157 0.87 -11.04 -22.41
N VAL A 158 1.04 -9.77 -22.82
CA VAL A 158 1.76 -8.78 -22.02
C VAL A 158 1.06 -8.49 -20.69
N HIS A 159 -0.27 -8.32 -20.68
CA HIS A 159 -1.01 -8.15 -19.42
C HIS A 159 -0.90 -9.38 -18.50
N THR A 160 -0.99 -10.59 -19.07
CA THR A 160 -0.77 -11.83 -18.31
C THR A 160 0.62 -11.85 -17.67
N ALA A 161 1.66 -11.43 -18.40
CA ALA A 161 3.01 -11.32 -17.86
C ALA A 161 3.11 -10.27 -16.75
N ILE A 162 2.51 -9.08 -16.93
CA ILE A 162 2.46 -8.03 -15.90
C ILE A 162 1.82 -8.57 -14.62
N TYR A 163 0.66 -9.24 -14.72
CA TYR A 163 -0.03 -9.80 -13.56
C TYR A 163 0.74 -10.95 -12.90
N ALA A 164 1.40 -11.81 -13.68
CA ALA A 164 2.24 -12.87 -13.15
C ALA A 164 3.44 -12.31 -12.37
N ILE A 165 4.11 -11.27 -12.89
CA ILE A 165 5.23 -10.63 -12.19
C ILE A 165 4.74 -9.90 -10.93
N ALA A 166 3.60 -9.21 -10.99
CA ALA A 166 3.00 -8.57 -9.83
C ALA A 166 2.59 -9.59 -8.75
N PHE A 167 2.07 -10.76 -9.16
CA PHE A 167 1.83 -11.90 -8.28
C PHE A 167 3.12 -12.36 -7.59
N THR A 168 4.20 -12.57 -8.34
CA THR A 168 5.50 -12.96 -7.79
C THR A 168 6.00 -11.91 -6.78
N LEU A 169 5.89 -10.63 -7.12
CA LEU A 169 6.28 -9.54 -6.23
C LEU A 169 5.47 -9.54 -4.92
N ALA A 170 4.14 -9.69 -5.00
CA ALA A 170 3.29 -9.80 -3.81
C ALA A 170 3.70 -11.01 -2.94
N LEU A 171 3.96 -12.15 -3.57
CA LEU A 171 4.36 -13.39 -2.89
C LEU A 171 5.68 -13.21 -2.13
N ILE A 172 6.72 -12.70 -2.78
CA ILE A 172 8.05 -12.53 -2.15
C ILE A 172 8.04 -11.44 -1.07
N ILE A 173 7.22 -10.39 -1.21
CA ILE A 173 7.07 -9.34 -0.20
C ILE A 173 6.47 -9.89 1.11
N GLY A 174 5.51 -10.82 1.01
CA GLY A 174 4.86 -11.45 2.17
C GLY A 174 5.61 -12.62 2.79
N MET A 175 6.49 -13.26 2.01
CA MET A 175 7.15 -14.50 2.42
C MET A 175 7.97 -14.35 3.73
N PRO A 176 8.73 -13.26 3.98
CA PRO A 176 9.47 -13.12 5.23
C PRO A 176 8.58 -13.09 6.47
N ASP A 177 7.41 -12.46 6.42
CA ASP A 177 6.47 -12.44 7.54
C ASP A 177 5.85 -13.83 7.76
N PHE A 178 5.49 -14.53 6.67
CA PHE A 178 5.00 -15.89 6.73
C PHE A 178 6.02 -16.86 7.35
N LEU A 179 7.27 -16.81 6.89
CA LEU A 179 8.36 -17.65 7.41
C LEU A 179 8.62 -17.39 8.90
N ARG A 180 8.66 -16.12 9.33
CA ARG A 180 8.80 -15.76 10.74
C ARG A 180 7.64 -16.25 11.60
N SER A 181 6.42 -16.28 11.05
CA SER A 181 5.23 -16.75 11.76
C SER A 181 5.13 -18.28 11.87
N THR A 182 5.97 -19.02 11.14
CA THR A 182 5.93 -20.49 11.08
C THR A 182 7.20 -21.08 11.69
N PRO A 183 7.19 -21.61 12.94
CA PRO A 183 8.40 -22.01 13.67
C PRO A 183 9.33 -22.95 12.89
N ARG A 184 8.75 -23.90 12.14
CA ARG A 184 9.50 -24.86 11.32
C ARG A 184 10.23 -24.24 10.12
N LEU A 185 9.80 -23.06 9.68
CA LEU A 185 10.30 -22.38 8.48
C LEU A 185 11.11 -21.12 8.80
N GLN A 186 11.17 -20.72 10.08
CA GLN A 186 11.84 -19.49 10.50
C GLN A 186 13.31 -19.44 10.07
N ALA A 187 13.98 -20.59 10.04
CA ALA A 187 15.38 -20.73 9.60
C ALA A 187 15.61 -20.22 8.15
N TYR A 188 14.60 -20.24 7.29
CA TYR A 188 14.72 -19.80 5.88
C TYR A 188 14.54 -18.28 5.71
N THR A 189 14.20 -17.53 6.76
CA THR A 189 13.93 -16.09 6.67
C THR A 189 15.13 -15.32 6.14
N ALA A 190 16.34 -15.65 6.60
CA ALA A 190 17.56 -14.96 6.19
C ALA A 190 17.86 -15.18 4.70
N SER A 191 17.82 -16.43 4.24
CA SER A 191 18.02 -16.78 2.82
C SER A 191 16.96 -16.14 1.92
N MET A 192 15.71 -16.05 2.39
CA MET A 192 14.65 -15.34 1.66
C MET A 192 14.97 -13.85 1.52
N LEU A 193 15.39 -13.17 2.58
CA LEU A 193 15.75 -11.75 2.53
C LEU A 193 16.96 -11.49 1.63
N GLU A 194 17.94 -12.40 1.63
CA GLU A 194 19.09 -12.35 0.74
C GLU A 194 18.67 -12.50 -0.73
N ALA A 195 17.87 -13.51 -1.06
CA ALA A 195 17.37 -13.71 -2.42
C ALA A 195 16.59 -12.49 -2.95
N ARG A 196 15.85 -11.80 -2.07
CA ARG A 196 15.07 -10.62 -2.42
C ARG A 196 15.91 -9.40 -2.81
N GLN A 197 17.18 -9.33 -2.41
CA GLN A 197 18.09 -8.28 -2.88
C GLN A 197 18.23 -8.29 -4.41
N LEU A 198 17.99 -9.43 -5.06
CA LEU A 198 17.97 -9.57 -6.52
C LEU A 198 16.54 -9.69 -7.08
N MET A 199 15.65 -10.44 -6.41
CA MET A 199 14.32 -10.70 -6.95
C MET A 199 13.44 -9.45 -7.03
N ASP A 200 13.48 -8.60 -6.00
CA ASP A 200 12.69 -7.36 -5.97
C ASP A 200 13.04 -6.43 -7.16
N PRO A 201 14.32 -6.03 -7.37
CA PRO A 201 14.69 -5.19 -8.50
C PRO A 201 14.47 -5.88 -9.85
N ALA A 202 14.64 -7.20 -9.96
CA ALA A 202 14.37 -7.92 -11.20
C ALA A 202 12.89 -7.86 -11.60
N CYS A 203 11.97 -8.07 -10.64
CA CYS A 203 10.54 -7.97 -10.88
C CYS A 203 10.14 -6.54 -11.29
N LEU A 204 10.67 -5.53 -10.59
CA LEU A 204 10.36 -4.13 -10.88
C LEU A 204 10.93 -3.67 -12.23
N LEU A 205 12.13 -4.14 -12.60
CA LEU A 205 12.72 -3.89 -13.90
C LEU A 205 11.87 -4.52 -15.01
N ALA A 206 11.45 -5.78 -14.84
CA ALA A 206 10.61 -6.47 -15.81
C ALA A 206 9.25 -5.78 -15.98
N LEU A 207 8.59 -5.39 -14.88
CA LEU A 207 7.36 -4.59 -14.92
C LEU A 207 7.58 -3.26 -15.63
N GLY A 208 8.67 -2.56 -15.31
CA GLY A 208 9.01 -1.28 -15.91
C GLY A 208 9.22 -1.37 -17.42
N VAL A 209 9.97 -2.38 -17.89
CA VAL A 209 10.20 -2.63 -19.32
C VAL A 209 8.90 -3.00 -20.03
N LEU A 210 8.07 -3.86 -19.44
CA LEU A 210 6.78 -4.23 -20.03
C LEU A 210 5.87 -3.01 -20.14
N LEU A 211 5.72 -2.21 -19.08
CA LEU A 211 4.86 -1.03 -19.10
C LEU A 211 5.38 0.07 -20.04
N TYR A 212 6.69 0.21 -20.18
CA TYR A 212 7.30 1.15 -21.13
C TYR A 212 7.08 0.75 -22.60
N THR A 213 7.12 -0.56 -22.90
CA THR A 213 7.01 -1.07 -24.28
C THR A 213 5.58 -1.39 -24.69
N HIS A 214 4.69 -1.62 -23.72
CA HIS A 214 3.30 -2.00 -23.94
C HIS A 214 2.40 -0.80 -24.24
N ARG A 215 2.27 -0.49 -25.54
CA ARG A 215 1.49 0.65 -26.04
C ARG A 215 0.22 0.17 -26.72
N HIS A 216 -0.90 0.27 -26.02
CA HIS A 216 -2.21 -0.10 -26.56
C HIS A 216 -3.35 0.77 -26.00
N ASP A 217 -3.03 1.78 -25.17
CA ASP A 217 -4.04 2.70 -24.67
C ASP A 217 -4.54 3.54 -25.85
N PRO A 218 -5.87 3.63 -26.08
CA PRO A 218 -6.42 4.42 -27.17
C PRO A 218 -6.19 5.93 -26.99
N SER A 219 -5.82 6.38 -25.79
CA SER A 219 -5.47 7.78 -25.50
C SER A 219 -3.97 8.02 -25.52
N GLU A 220 -3.53 9.11 -26.16
CA GLU A 220 -2.12 9.49 -26.19
C GLU A 220 -1.60 9.84 -24.79
N ILE A 221 -2.42 10.53 -23.98
CA ILE A 221 -2.11 10.84 -22.58
C ILE A 221 -1.99 9.58 -21.73
N GLY A 222 -2.88 8.60 -21.89
CA GLY A 222 -2.79 7.32 -21.19
C GLY A 222 -1.53 6.56 -21.57
N THR A 223 -1.15 6.56 -22.85
CA THR A 223 0.13 6.00 -23.29
C THR A 223 1.33 6.68 -22.62
N GLN A 224 1.36 8.02 -22.55
CA GLN A 224 2.43 8.75 -21.86
C GLN A 224 2.47 8.45 -20.36
N MET A 225 1.32 8.30 -19.71
CA MET A 225 1.29 7.99 -18.28
C MET A 225 1.84 6.60 -17.97
N HIS A 226 1.56 5.59 -18.81
CA HIS A 226 2.14 4.25 -18.67
C HIS A 226 3.64 4.23 -19.00
N LEU A 227 4.07 5.01 -19.99
CA LEU A 227 5.50 5.16 -20.31
C LEU A 227 6.28 5.68 -19.10
N LEU A 228 5.80 6.76 -18.47
CA LEU A 228 6.42 7.33 -17.28
C LEU A 228 6.35 6.37 -16.09
N LEU A 229 5.24 5.64 -15.92
CA LEU A 229 5.16 4.58 -14.91
C LEU A 229 6.24 3.52 -15.12
N GLY A 230 6.46 3.10 -16.37
CA GLY A 230 7.53 2.19 -16.75
C GLY A 230 8.91 2.71 -16.34
N VAL A 231 9.21 3.98 -16.65
CA VAL A 231 10.46 4.65 -16.26
C VAL A 231 10.61 4.69 -14.73
N LEU A 232 9.55 5.05 -13.99
CA LEU A 232 9.58 5.11 -12.53
C LEU A 232 9.89 3.75 -11.90
N LEU A 233 9.34 2.66 -12.44
CA LEU A 233 9.62 1.30 -11.98
C LEU A 233 11.06 0.85 -12.28
N VAL A 234 11.60 1.21 -13.46
CA VAL A 234 13.02 0.99 -13.78
C VAL A 234 13.91 1.77 -12.81
N LEU A 235 13.62 3.05 -12.56
CA LEU A 235 14.36 3.87 -11.60
C LEU A 235 14.31 3.26 -10.19
N LEU A 236 13.14 2.80 -9.76
CA LEU A 236 12.97 2.15 -8.47
C LEU A 236 13.81 0.87 -8.37
N SER A 237 13.87 0.06 -9.43
CA SER A 237 14.74 -1.12 -9.49
C SER A 237 16.21 -0.76 -9.33
N LEU A 238 16.70 0.22 -10.09
CA LEU A 238 18.10 0.68 -10.02
C LEU A 238 18.45 1.23 -8.64
N VAL A 239 17.55 2.01 -8.04
CA VAL A 239 17.75 2.55 -6.69
C VAL A 239 17.77 1.43 -5.64
N GLN A 240 16.97 0.38 -5.79
CA GLN A 240 17.03 -0.78 -4.88
C GLN A 240 18.34 -1.54 -5.00
N LEU A 241 18.88 -1.72 -6.21
CA LEU A 241 20.22 -2.31 -6.39
C LEU A 241 21.31 -1.45 -5.74
N LEU A 242 21.28 -0.14 -5.98
CA LEU A 242 22.20 0.81 -5.33
C LEU A 242 22.08 0.73 -3.80
N HIS A 243 20.86 0.68 -3.29
CA HIS A 243 20.56 0.60 -1.88
C HIS A 243 21.11 -0.69 -1.25
N ALA A 244 20.96 -1.84 -1.92
CA ALA A 244 21.53 -3.12 -1.48
C ALA A 244 23.06 -3.08 -1.44
N VAL A 245 23.72 -2.54 -2.48
CA VAL A 245 25.18 -2.38 -2.52
C VAL A 245 25.67 -1.51 -1.36
N VAL A 246 24.99 -0.39 -1.10
CA VAL A 246 25.36 0.54 -0.02
C VAL A 246 25.18 -0.12 1.35
N HIS A 247 24.10 -0.86 1.58
CA HIS A 247 23.91 -1.55 2.86
C HIS A 247 24.84 -2.74 3.09
N ASN A 248 25.34 -3.36 2.01
CA ASN A 248 26.37 -4.39 2.13
C ASN A 248 27.76 -3.79 2.43
N ALA A 249 27.99 -2.52 2.07
CA ALA A 249 29.28 -1.85 2.28
C ALA A 249 29.33 -0.96 3.54
N PHE A 250 28.19 -0.48 4.03
CA PHE A 250 28.12 0.52 5.10
C PHE A 250 27.07 0.18 6.15
N ASP A 251 27.36 0.55 7.40
CA ASP A 251 26.41 0.42 8.51
C ASP A 251 25.07 1.12 8.21
N ALA A 252 23.98 0.56 8.73
CA ALA A 252 22.64 1.14 8.57
C ALA A 252 22.52 2.57 9.15
N ALA A 253 23.37 2.91 10.12
CA ALA A 253 23.43 4.23 10.74
C ALA A 253 24.22 5.27 9.92
N ALA A 254 25.03 4.83 8.95
CA ALA A 254 25.83 5.72 8.10
C ALA A 254 24.96 6.70 7.31
N ALA A 255 25.48 7.90 7.07
CA ALA A 255 24.75 8.95 6.36
C ALA A 255 24.36 8.52 4.94
N VAL A 256 25.25 7.81 4.24
CA VAL A 256 24.99 7.27 2.89
C VAL A 256 23.86 6.25 2.90
N SER A 257 23.84 5.33 3.87
CA SER A 257 22.76 4.34 4.04
C SER A 257 21.41 4.99 4.37
N LYS A 258 21.41 6.07 5.17
CA LYS A 258 20.19 6.87 5.43
C LYS A 258 19.69 7.56 4.17
N LEU A 259 20.60 8.11 3.37
CA LEU A 259 20.26 8.78 2.12
C LEU A 259 19.66 7.81 1.10
N THR A 260 20.27 6.64 0.91
CA THR A 260 19.77 5.61 -0.02
C THR A 260 18.43 5.02 0.42
N ARG A 261 18.19 4.87 1.74
CA ARG A 261 16.85 4.54 2.26
C ARG A 261 15.80 5.58 1.90
N ARG A 262 16.11 6.87 2.09
CA ARG A 262 15.20 7.97 1.75
C ARG A 262 14.95 8.04 0.25
N LEU A 263 15.98 7.84 -0.57
CA LEU A 263 15.85 7.79 -2.03
C LEU A 263 14.99 6.61 -2.48
N THR A 264 15.21 5.43 -1.92
CA THR A 264 14.38 4.25 -2.18
C THR A 264 12.93 4.52 -1.79
N GLY A 265 12.72 5.04 -0.58
CA GLY A 265 11.39 5.43 -0.09
C GLY A 265 10.70 6.46 -0.97
N PHE A 266 11.45 7.46 -1.46
CA PHE A 266 10.97 8.44 -2.42
C PHE A 266 10.52 7.79 -3.72
N CYS A 267 11.34 6.92 -4.33
CA CYS A 267 10.96 6.25 -5.58
C CYS A 267 9.74 5.34 -5.40
N TRP A 268 9.61 4.65 -4.27
CA TRP A 268 8.41 3.87 -3.93
C TRP A 268 7.17 4.77 -3.81
N CYS A 269 7.25 5.84 -3.03
CA CYS A 269 6.16 6.79 -2.83
C CYS A 269 5.77 7.48 -4.14
N LEU A 270 6.74 7.97 -4.93
CA LEU A 270 6.50 8.65 -6.20
C LEU A 270 5.80 7.73 -7.20
N THR A 271 6.27 6.49 -7.34
CA THR A 271 5.62 5.51 -8.23
C THR A 271 4.19 5.20 -7.75
N GLY A 272 3.99 5.13 -6.44
CA GLY A 272 2.68 4.91 -5.85
C GLY A 272 1.72 6.09 -6.05
N LEU A 273 2.18 7.32 -5.82
CA LEU A 273 1.43 8.54 -6.09
C LEU A 273 1.07 8.64 -7.57
N TRP A 274 1.99 8.31 -8.47
CA TRP A 274 1.74 8.29 -9.91
C TRP A 274 0.62 7.33 -10.30
N LEU A 275 0.62 6.12 -9.75
CA LEU A 275 -0.45 5.14 -9.97
C LEU A 275 -1.81 5.65 -9.47
N VAL A 276 -1.83 6.24 -8.29
CA VAL A 276 -3.04 6.83 -7.71
C VAL A 276 -3.56 7.96 -8.59
N HIS A 277 -2.67 8.86 -9.01
CA HIS A 277 -2.98 9.94 -9.94
C HIS A 277 -3.58 9.38 -11.24
N MET A 278 -2.91 8.42 -11.87
CA MET A 278 -3.34 7.79 -13.12
C MET A 278 -4.73 7.16 -12.97
N ALA A 279 -5.02 6.51 -11.84
CA ALA A 279 -6.35 6.03 -11.53
C ALA A 279 -7.40 7.15 -11.59
N PHE A 280 -7.18 8.27 -10.88
CA PHE A 280 -8.13 9.38 -10.87
C PHE A 280 -8.27 10.08 -12.22
N PHE A 281 -7.15 10.28 -12.91
CA PHE A 281 -7.09 11.13 -14.09
C PHE A 281 -7.47 10.42 -15.37
N LEU A 282 -7.38 9.08 -15.42
CA LEU A 282 -7.75 8.29 -16.59
C LEU A 282 -8.99 7.41 -16.37
N TYR A 283 -9.21 6.89 -15.17
CA TYR A 283 -10.14 5.75 -14.96
C TYR A 283 -11.37 6.04 -14.08
N VAL A 284 -11.55 7.26 -13.57
CA VAL A 284 -12.68 7.62 -12.67
C VAL A 284 -14.05 7.62 -13.35
N SER A 285 -14.14 7.94 -14.64
CA SER A 285 -15.41 7.95 -15.37
C SER A 285 -15.34 6.97 -16.53
N GLY A 286 -16.06 5.86 -16.37
CA GLY A 286 -16.26 4.89 -17.43
C GLY A 286 -17.38 5.34 -18.35
N ASP A 287 -17.03 5.54 -19.60
CA ASP A 287 -17.94 5.23 -20.70
C ASP A 287 -17.11 4.44 -21.72
N GLU A 288 -16.69 3.23 -21.30
CA GLU A 288 -16.03 2.26 -22.18
C GLU A 288 -16.94 1.95 -23.40
N ALA A 289 -18.27 2.03 -23.22
CA ALA A 289 -19.28 1.85 -24.26
C ALA A 289 -19.36 3.00 -25.29
N ARG A 290 -18.93 4.22 -24.95
CA ARG A 290 -18.81 5.35 -25.90
C ARG A 290 -17.39 5.61 -26.41
N GLY A 291 -16.47 4.68 -26.15
CA GLY A 291 -15.12 4.70 -26.71
C GLY A 291 -14.23 5.84 -26.22
N LYS A 292 -14.57 6.50 -25.10
CA LYS A 292 -13.76 7.56 -24.51
C LYS A 292 -13.80 7.44 -22.98
N GLY A 293 -12.80 6.78 -22.40
CA GLY A 293 -12.53 6.89 -20.97
C GLY A 293 -12.20 8.35 -20.67
N ARG A 294 -13.13 9.07 -20.01
CA ARG A 294 -12.95 10.49 -19.70
C ARG A 294 -12.61 10.62 -18.23
N GLY A 295 -11.35 10.58 -17.83
CA GLY A 295 -11.00 10.88 -16.43
C GLY A 295 -10.97 12.39 -16.14
N ILE A 296 -10.54 12.77 -14.93
CA ILE A 296 -10.53 14.18 -14.46
C ILE A 296 -9.72 15.11 -15.38
N HIS A 297 -8.73 14.57 -16.10
CA HIS A 297 -7.92 15.33 -17.05
C HIS A 297 -8.76 16.15 -18.05
N HIS A 298 -9.85 15.58 -18.59
CA HIS A 298 -10.71 16.29 -19.55
C HIS A 298 -11.59 17.39 -18.93
N LEU A 299 -11.63 17.49 -17.59
CA LEU A 299 -12.29 18.60 -16.88
C LEU A 299 -11.36 19.79 -16.74
N ILE A 300 -10.04 19.56 -16.69
CA ILE A 300 -9.03 20.60 -16.44
C ILE A 300 -8.67 21.34 -17.73
N TRP A 301 -8.62 20.62 -18.86
CA TRP A 301 -8.14 21.16 -20.14
C TRP A 301 -9.25 21.50 -21.14
N ARG A 302 -10.33 22.11 -20.65
CA ARG A 302 -11.38 22.67 -21.52
C ARG A 302 -11.04 24.11 -21.90
N ASP A 303 -11.29 24.48 -23.14
CA ASP A 303 -11.28 25.89 -23.55
C ASP A 303 -12.54 26.63 -23.05
N LYS A 304 -12.60 27.94 -23.32
CA LYS A 304 -13.69 28.81 -22.84
C LYS A 304 -15.04 28.45 -23.46
N GLU A 305 -15.01 27.79 -24.60
CA GLU A 305 -16.18 27.28 -25.34
C GLU A 305 -16.59 25.86 -24.87
N GLY A 306 -15.85 25.25 -23.94
CA GLY A 306 -16.11 23.91 -23.42
C GLY A 306 -15.62 22.77 -24.31
N VAL A 307 -14.85 23.08 -25.36
CA VAL A 307 -14.17 22.10 -26.20
C VAL A 307 -12.90 21.64 -25.48
N VAL A 308 -12.69 20.32 -25.43
CA VAL A 308 -11.48 19.75 -24.82
C VAL A 308 -10.30 20.10 -25.72
N LYS A 309 -9.41 20.96 -25.23
CA LYS A 309 -8.13 21.27 -25.88
C LYS A 309 -7.05 20.57 -25.09
N GLU A 310 -6.86 19.28 -25.38
CA GLU A 310 -5.83 18.50 -24.69
C GLU A 310 -4.48 19.18 -24.89
N PRO A 311 -3.71 19.45 -23.81
CA PRO A 311 -2.33 19.88 -23.96
C PRO A 311 -1.57 18.81 -24.73
N LEU A 312 -0.39 19.14 -25.26
CA LEU A 312 0.50 18.11 -25.78
C LEU A 312 0.65 17.04 -24.68
N PRO A 313 0.40 15.74 -24.97
CA PRO A 313 0.37 14.69 -23.95
C PRO A 313 1.63 14.65 -23.07
N THR A 314 2.77 15.00 -23.67
CA THR A 314 4.07 15.13 -23.01
C THR A 314 4.13 16.29 -22.01
N GLU A 315 3.57 17.45 -22.33
CA GLU A 315 3.52 18.62 -21.43
C GLU A 315 2.59 18.38 -20.25
N GLY A 316 1.41 17.81 -20.50
CA GLY A 316 0.45 17.45 -19.46
C GLY A 316 1.02 16.41 -18.49
N ALA A 317 1.57 15.31 -19.03
CA ALA A 317 2.20 14.27 -18.23
C ALA A 317 3.43 14.78 -17.47
N GLY A 318 4.24 15.65 -18.10
CA GLY A 318 5.41 16.28 -17.47
C GLY A 318 5.03 17.20 -16.31
N PHE A 319 3.97 18.01 -16.46
CA PHE A 319 3.44 18.85 -15.38
C PHE A 319 2.95 18.01 -14.20
N TYR A 320 2.17 16.94 -14.46
CA TYR A 320 1.72 16.05 -13.40
C TYR A 320 2.87 15.38 -12.69
N LEU A 321 3.88 14.88 -13.43
CA LEU A 321 5.05 14.27 -12.84
C LEU A 321 5.82 15.25 -11.96
N ALA A 322 5.98 16.50 -12.38
CA ALA A 322 6.62 17.54 -11.58
C ALA A 322 5.87 17.79 -10.25
N CYS A 323 4.54 17.84 -10.29
CA CYS A 323 3.72 17.94 -9.09
C CYS A 323 3.92 16.74 -8.15
N GLU A 324 3.88 15.51 -8.69
CA GLU A 324 4.08 14.31 -7.87
C GLU A 324 5.50 14.20 -7.30
N ILE A 325 6.52 14.68 -8.01
CA ILE A 325 7.90 14.78 -7.49
C ILE A 325 7.94 15.68 -6.26
N ILE A 326 7.30 16.85 -6.31
CA ILE A 326 7.25 17.79 -5.18
C ILE A 326 6.49 17.17 -4.00
N VAL A 327 5.31 16.60 -4.25
CA VAL A 327 4.49 15.95 -3.22
C VAL A 327 5.24 14.76 -2.59
N GLY A 328 5.87 13.92 -3.41
CA GLY A 328 6.67 12.80 -2.95
C GLY A 328 7.87 13.23 -2.09
N ALA A 329 8.53 14.32 -2.45
CA ALA A 329 9.65 14.87 -1.68
C ALA A 329 9.18 15.37 -0.31
N VAL A 330 8.08 16.13 -0.27
CA VAL A 330 7.46 16.59 0.99
C VAL A 330 7.03 15.41 1.86
N LEU A 331 6.43 14.38 1.28
CA LEU A 331 6.01 13.18 2.00
C LEU A 331 7.19 12.45 2.65
N VAL A 332 8.30 12.30 1.93
CA VAL A 332 9.51 11.65 2.45
C VAL A 332 10.14 12.46 3.58
N LEU A 333 10.18 13.79 3.46
CA LEU A 333 10.66 14.68 4.52
C LEU A 333 9.79 14.55 5.77
N ALA A 334 8.46 14.62 5.62
CA ALA A 334 7.53 14.51 6.73
C ALA A 334 7.62 13.16 7.46
N ILE A 335 7.78 12.05 6.72
CA ILE A 335 7.98 10.71 7.32
C ILE A 335 9.34 10.64 8.04
N GLY A 336 10.39 11.21 7.44
CA GLY A 336 11.74 11.22 8.00
C GLY A 336 11.85 12.03 9.30
N ASP A 337 11.17 13.17 9.39
CA ASP A 337 11.17 14.03 10.58
C ASP A 337 10.39 13.39 11.73
N ALA A 338 9.27 12.72 11.44
CA ALA A 338 8.49 11.98 12.43
C ALA A 338 9.29 10.82 13.10
N ASP A 339 10.23 10.22 12.37
CA ASP A 339 11.14 9.20 12.91
C ASP A 339 12.19 9.80 13.85
N ALA A 340 12.76 10.95 13.48
CA ALA A 340 13.73 11.67 14.30
C ALA A 340 13.13 12.09 15.65
N ASP A 341 11.92 12.61 15.63
CA ASP A 341 11.16 12.98 16.84
C ASP A 341 10.83 11.76 17.71
N GLY A 342 10.43 10.64 17.10
CA GLY A 342 10.17 9.38 17.80
C GLY A 342 11.42 8.83 18.50
N ALA A 343 12.56 8.82 17.79
CA ALA A 343 13.84 8.36 18.31
C ALA A 343 14.42 9.30 19.39
N GLN A 344 14.15 10.61 19.31
CA GLN A 344 14.53 11.57 20.35
C GLN A 344 13.67 11.45 21.59
N ARG A 345 12.34 11.28 21.44
CA ARG A 345 11.43 11.03 22.57
C ARG A 345 11.74 9.73 23.30
N ALA A 346 12.07 8.65 22.58
CA ALA A 346 12.47 7.38 23.19
C ALA A 346 13.77 7.52 24.02
N ARG A 347 14.71 8.36 23.58
CA ARG A 347 15.96 8.65 24.30
C ARG A 347 15.77 9.59 25.51
N ASN A 348 14.76 10.45 25.46
CA ASN A 348 14.46 11.41 26.53
C ASN A 348 13.45 10.87 27.55
N MET A 349 12.95 9.64 27.39
CA MET A 349 12.16 9.01 28.44
C MET A 349 13.08 8.56 29.58
N PRO A 350 12.83 8.96 30.84
CA PRO A 350 13.62 8.49 31.96
C PRO A 350 13.52 6.96 32.08
N ASP A 351 14.66 6.29 32.24
CA ASP A 351 14.85 4.83 32.27
C ASP A 351 13.93 4.06 33.23
N GLY A 352 13.25 4.75 34.15
CA GLY A 352 12.30 4.15 35.10
C GLY A 352 10.94 3.75 34.52
N GLY A 353 10.51 4.31 33.38
CA GLY A 353 9.15 4.07 32.85
C GLY A 353 8.99 2.76 32.06
N TYR A 354 9.98 2.41 31.25
CA TYR A 354 9.88 1.28 30.31
C TYR A 354 10.10 -0.08 31.00
N ARG A 355 10.96 -0.12 32.03
CA ARG A 355 11.20 -1.33 32.84
C ARG A 355 10.01 -1.64 33.75
N ALA A 356 9.35 -0.62 34.30
CA ALA A 356 8.14 -0.77 35.09
C ALA A 356 6.93 -1.22 34.24
N SER A 357 6.78 -0.73 32.99
CA SER A 357 5.66 -1.16 32.14
C SER A 357 5.87 -2.53 31.50
N MET A 358 7.10 -2.98 31.27
CA MET A 358 7.37 -4.36 30.82
C MET A 358 7.25 -5.38 31.96
N LEU A 359 7.67 -5.03 33.19
CA LEU A 359 7.47 -5.90 34.35
C LEU A 359 5.99 -6.00 34.75
N ALA A 360 5.24 -4.89 34.71
CA ALA A 360 3.79 -4.91 34.97
C ALA A 360 2.99 -5.74 33.95
N HIS A 361 3.49 -5.93 32.72
CA HIS A 361 2.87 -6.83 31.74
C HIS A 361 3.30 -8.29 31.86
N ALA A 362 4.46 -8.57 32.47
CA ALA A 362 4.91 -9.94 32.73
C ALA A 362 4.20 -10.55 33.94
N ASP A 363 3.85 -9.73 34.95
CA ASP A 363 3.15 -10.21 36.15
C ASP A 363 1.66 -10.54 35.85
N ASP A 364 1.00 -9.78 34.97
CA ASP A 364 -0.41 -9.98 34.56
C ASP A 364 -0.62 -11.27 33.74
N GLU A 365 0.37 -11.72 32.97
CA GLU A 365 0.30 -13.02 32.26
C GLU A 365 0.62 -14.23 33.17
N SER A 366 1.30 -14.01 34.30
CA SER A 366 1.63 -15.07 35.26
C SER A 366 0.48 -15.40 36.22
N GLU A 367 -0.35 -14.41 36.59
CA GLU A 367 -1.55 -14.65 37.42
C GLU A 367 -2.70 -15.30 36.62
N ALA A 368 -2.78 -15.08 35.30
CA ALA A 368 -3.78 -15.71 34.45
C ALA A 368 -3.55 -17.22 34.21
N LEU A 369 -2.34 -17.74 34.51
CA LEU A 369 -1.96 -19.14 34.29
C LEU A 369 -1.85 -19.99 35.57
N ASN A 370 -1.99 -19.40 36.76
CA ASN A 370 -1.79 -20.13 38.04
C ASN A 370 -3.07 -20.45 38.83
N GLY A 371 -4.24 -20.30 38.20
CA GLY A 371 -5.54 -20.58 38.82
C GLY A 371 -6.12 -21.96 38.52
N LYS A 372 -5.46 -23.05 38.96
CA LYS A 372 -6.08 -24.30 39.50
C LYS A 372 -5.04 -25.43 39.61
N PRO A 373 -4.76 -25.95 40.82
CA PRO A 373 -4.03 -27.20 40.95
C PRO A 373 -4.91 -28.36 40.44
N VAL A 374 -4.48 -29.03 39.39
CA VAL A 374 -5.05 -30.31 38.97
C VAL A 374 -4.55 -31.36 39.96
N HIS A 375 -5.42 -31.75 40.90
CA HIS A 375 -5.22 -32.98 41.67
C HIS A 375 -5.32 -34.17 40.71
N LEU A 376 -4.16 -34.69 40.28
CA LEU A 376 -4.07 -36.03 39.72
C LEU A 376 -4.16 -37.01 40.89
N GLN A 377 -5.36 -37.54 41.13
CA GLN A 377 -5.51 -38.78 41.89
C GLN A 377 -4.93 -39.91 41.05
N GLY A 378 -3.84 -40.50 41.56
CA GLY A 378 -3.37 -41.80 41.12
C GLY A 378 -4.39 -42.87 41.50
N GLY A 379 -4.77 -43.68 40.51
CA GLY A 379 -5.42 -44.97 40.70
C GLY A 379 -4.51 -46.03 40.12
N ASP A 380 -3.86 -46.78 41.00
CA ASP A 380 -3.35 -48.12 40.73
C ASP A 380 -4.53 -49.10 40.58
N GLU A 381 -4.20 -50.28 40.04
CA GLU A 381 -4.96 -51.55 39.94
C GLU A 381 -5.65 -51.85 38.60
N ALA A 382 -4.94 -52.59 37.73
CA ALA A 382 -5.14 -54.03 37.45
C ALA A 382 -4.39 -54.46 36.18
#